data_AF-A0A378K2X1-F1
#
_entry.id   AF-A0A378K2X1-F1
#
_cell.length_a   1.000
_cell.length_b   1.000
_cell.length_c   1.000
_cell.angle_alpha   90.00
_cell.angle_beta   90.00
_cell.angle_gamma   90.00
#
_symmetry.space_group_name_H-M   'P 1'
#
loop_
_entity.id
_entity.type
_entity.pdbx_description
1 polymer ?
#
loop_
_entity_poly.entity_id
_entity_poly.type
_entity_poly.pdbx_seq_one_letter_code
_entity_poly.pdbx_strand_id
1 'polypeptide(L)' 'MVRFITEEDLEVFEQERELDDAAREAEQRWLEEVKKSHQGEIEYDDTYPLYEEYIKLHNKWCKFYDEHANILLGQEVK' A
#
# COMPACT_ATOMS: atom_id res chain seq x y z
N MET A 1 27.10 11.44 -7.84
CA MET A 1 27.68 10.24 -8.47
C MET A 1 26.48 9.40 -8.92
N VAL A 2 26.48 8.74 -10.08
CA VAL A 2 25.31 7.92 -10.48
C VAL A 2 25.44 6.57 -9.76
N ARG A 3 24.59 6.33 -8.75
CA ARG A 3 24.49 5.01 -8.10
C ARG A 3 23.94 4.02 -9.12
N PHE A 4 24.63 2.89 -9.31
CA PHE A 4 24.13 1.80 -10.13
C PHE A 4 23.06 1.02 -9.34
N ILE A 5 21.94 0.70 -10.00
CA ILE A 5 20.89 -0.14 -9.43
C ILE A 5 21.43 -1.58 -9.30
N THR A 6 21.30 -2.15 -8.11
CA THR A 6 21.71 -3.53 -7.81
C THR A 6 20.54 -4.52 -7.92
N GLU A 7 20.81 -5.82 -7.92
CA GLU A 7 19.76 -6.85 -7.84
C GLU A 7 18.93 -6.71 -6.55
N GLU A 8 19.57 -6.39 -5.42
CA GLU A 8 18.89 -6.11 -4.15
C GLU A 8 17.96 -4.88 -4.25
N ASP A 9 18.37 -3.84 -4.99
CA ASP A 9 17.50 -2.68 -5.23
C ASP A 9 16.27 -3.07 -6.07
N LEU A 10 16.41 -3.99 -7.03
CA LEU A 10 15.28 -4.50 -7.83
C LEU A 10 14.30 -5.33 -6.98
N GLU A 11 14.80 -6.17 -6.08
CA GLU A 11 13.95 -6.93 -5.15
C GLU A 11 13.12 -5.98 -4.27
N VAL A 12 13.72 -4.87 -3.81
CA VAL A 12 13.02 -3.82 -3.07
C VAL A 12 11.91 -3.18 -3.91
N PHE A 13 12.16 -2.88 -5.19
CA PHE A 13 11.11 -2.36 -6.08
C PHE A 13 9.98 -3.38 -6.32
N GLU A 14 10.30 -4.65 -6.50
CA GLU A 14 9.29 -5.69 -6.70
C GLU A 14 8.41 -5.88 -5.46
N GLN A 15 9.02 -5.93 -4.28
CA GLN A 15 8.30 -6.07 -3.03
C GLN A 15 7.47 -4.82 -2.69
N GLU A 16 7.99 -3.62 -2.99
CA GLU A 16 7.24 -2.37 -2.83
C GLU A 16 5.95 -2.40 -3.67
N ARG A 17 6.07 -2.80 -4.94
CA ARG A 17 4.94 -2.92 -5.86
C ARG A 17 3.91 -3.93 -5.36
N GLU A 18 4.34 -5.11 -4.91
CA GLU A 18 3.42 -6.12 -4.38
C GLU A 18 2.64 -5.62 -3.15
N LEU A 19 3.28 -4.82 -2.30
CA LEU A 19 2.64 -4.23 -1.13
C LEU A 19 1.68 -3.09 -1.50
N ASP A 20 2.04 -2.23 -2.45
CA ASP A 20 1.16 -1.17 -2.99
C ASP A 20 -0.07 -1.79 -3.66
N ASP A 21 0.12 -2.78 -4.54
CA ASP A 21 -0.96 -3.48 -5.23
C ASP A 21 -1.93 -4.12 -4.23
N ALA A 22 -1.41 -4.83 -3.22
CA ALA A 22 -2.25 -5.43 -2.18
C ALA A 22 -3.05 -4.38 -1.37
N ALA A 23 -2.44 -3.24 -1.03
CA ALA A 23 -3.12 -2.16 -0.33
C ALA A 23 -4.23 -1.54 -1.20
N ARG A 24 -3.98 -1.31 -2.50
CA ARG A 24 -4.96 -0.78 -3.45
C ARG A 24 -6.12 -1.73 -3.70
N GLU A 25 -5.86 -3.02 -3.81
CA GLU A 25 -6.93 -4.03 -3.96
C GLU A 25 -7.84 -4.06 -2.73
N ALA A 26 -7.28 -3.93 -1.53
CA ALA A 26 -8.06 -3.83 -0.29
C ALA A 26 -8.86 -2.52 -0.21
N GLU A 27 -8.25 -1.39 -0.60
CA GLU A 27 -8.94 -0.10 -0.69
C GLU A 27 -10.14 -0.18 -1.62
N GLN A 28 -9.96 -0.76 -2.81
CA GLN A 28 -11.03 -0.88 -3.79
C GLN A 28 -12.20 -1.70 -3.25
N ARG A 29 -11.93 -2.84 -2.59
CA ARG A 29 -12.98 -3.65 -1.93
C ARG A 29 -13.74 -2.86 -0.87
N TRP A 30 -13.02 -2.12 -0.02
CA TRP A 30 -13.66 -1.25 0.97
C TRP A 30 -14.53 -0.17 0.31
N LEU A 31 -14.02 0.53 -0.71
CA LEU A 31 -14.76 1.57 -1.43
C LEU A 31 -16.01 1.04 -2.13
N GLU A 32 -16.01 -0.21 -2.59
CA GLU A 32 -17.21 -0.87 -3.15
C GLU A 32 -18.30 -1.05 -2.09
N GLU A 33 -17.95 -1.48 -0.87
CA GLU A 33 -18.92 -1.55 0.24
C GLU A 33 -19.37 -0.16 0.70
N VAL A 34 -18.48 0.84 0.75
CA VAL A 34 -18.87 2.23 1.05
C VAL A 34 -19.91 2.75 0.06
N LYS A 35 -19.76 2.43 -1.24
CA LYS A 35 -20.76 2.77 -2.27
C LYS A 35 -22.11 2.11 -1.98
N LYS A 36 -22.13 0.82 -1.62
CA LYS A 36 -23.35 0.10 -1.23
C LYS A 36 -24.01 0.73 0.00
N SER A 37 -23.21 1.13 0.99
CA SER A 37 -23.73 1.84 2.17
C SER A 37 -24.36 3.18 1.81
N HIS A 38 -23.73 3.96 0.93
CA HIS A 38 -24.29 5.22 0.44
C HIS A 38 -25.60 5.03 -0.35
N GLN A 39 -25.79 3.86 -0.96
CA GLN A 39 -27.03 3.46 -1.62
C GLN A 39 -28.09 2.92 -0.66
N GLY A 40 -27.75 2.76 0.63
CA GLY A 40 -28.63 2.21 1.66
C GLY A 40 -28.78 0.69 1.61
N GLU A 41 -27.89 -0.03 0.91
CA GLU A 41 -27.92 -1.50 0.81
C GLU A 41 -27.37 -2.18 2.07
N ILE A 42 -26.44 -1.51 2.76
CA ILE A 42 -25.80 -1.97 4.01
C ILE A 42 -25.63 -0.79 4.97
N GLU A 43 -25.40 -1.05 6.25
CA GLU A 43 -25.03 -0.01 7.21
C GLU A 43 -23.56 0.39 7.00
N TYR A 44 -23.21 1.63 7.33
CA TYR A 44 -21.81 2.07 7.19
C TYR A 44 -20.86 1.27 8.10
N ASP A 45 -21.35 0.85 9.26
CA ASP A 45 -20.60 0.04 10.22
C ASP A 45 -20.23 -1.34 9.65
N ASP A 46 -21.00 -1.86 8.68
CA ASP A 46 -20.69 -3.12 7.98
C ASP A 46 -19.43 -3.01 7.11
N THR A 47 -19.02 -1.78 6.74
CA THR A 47 -17.81 -1.54 5.93
C THR A 47 -16.52 -1.57 6.76
N TYR A 48 -16.64 -1.46 8.10
CA TYR A 48 -15.50 -1.26 9.00
C TYR A 48 -14.46 -2.39 8.96
N PRO A 49 -14.82 -3.69 8.87
CA PRO A 49 -13.82 -4.76 8.77
C PRO A 49 -12.91 -4.65 7.54
N LEU A 50 -13.45 -4.21 6.40
CA LEU A 50 -12.64 -3.99 5.18
C LEU A 50 -11.76 -2.75 5.29
N TYR A 51 -12.24 -1.70 5.96
CA TYR A 51 -11.42 -0.55 6.29
C TYR A 51 -10.23 -0.95 7.17
N GLU A 52 -10.43 -1.78 8.19
CA GLU A 52 -9.33 -2.28 9.04
C GLU A 52 -8.32 -3.12 8.24
N GLU A 53 -8.80 -3.95 7.31
CA GLU A 53 -7.94 -4.71 6.40
C GLU A 53 -7.09 -3.77 5.52
N TYR A 54 -7.72 -2.80 4.87
CA TYR A 54 -7.05 -1.79 4.04
C TYR A 54 -6.00 -1.02 4.86
N ILE A 55 -6.35 -0.47 6.02
CA ILE A 55 -5.44 0.32 6.85
C ILE A 55 -4.23 -0.52 7.29
N LYS A 56 -4.44 -1.79 7.62
CA LYS A 56 -3.35 -2.70 7.98
C LYS A 56 -2.37 -2.90 6.82
N LEU A 57 -2.86 -3.12 5.61
CA LEU A 57 -2.03 -3.30 4.40
C LEU A 57 -1.34 -2.01 3.99
N HIS A 58 -2.06 -0.90 3.98
CA HIS A 58 -1.52 0.43 3.70
C HIS A 58 -0.40 0.79 4.67
N ASN A 59 -0.59 0.58 5.98
CA ASN A 59 0.45 0.85 6.97
C ASN A 59 1.68 -0.06 6.78
N LYS A 60 1.48 -1.31 6.35
CA LYS A 60 2.59 -2.22 6.02
C LYS A 60 3.38 -1.70 4.82
N TRP A 61 2.69 -1.25 3.77
CA TRP A 61 3.31 -0.63 2.60
C TRP A 61 4.06 0.66 2.98
N CYS A 62 3.43 1.60 3.68
CA CYS A 62 4.09 2.85 4.11
C CYS A 62 5.34 2.58 4.94
N LYS A 63 5.27 1.61 5.88
CA LYS A 63 6.43 1.24 6.69
C LYS A 63 7.58 0.70 5.82
N PHE A 64 7.27 -0.18 4.87
CA PHE A 64 8.27 -0.71 3.94
C PHE A 64 8.86 0.42 3.08
N TYR A 65 8.01 1.29 2.53
CA TYR A 65 8.43 2.43 1.74
C TYR A 65 9.38 3.34 2.52
N ASP A 66 9.05 3.67 3.77
CA ASP A 66 9.89 4.52 4.64
C ASP A 66 11.23 3.85 4.96
N GLU A 67 11.23 2.56 5.27
CA GLU A 67 12.44 1.77 5.55
C GLU A 67 13.38 1.71 4.32
N HIS A 68 12.81 1.69 3.12
CA HIS A 68 13.54 1.55 1.86
C HIS A 68 13.57 2.84 1.01
N ALA A 69 13.18 3.98 1.58
CA ALA A 69 13.03 5.25 0.86
C ALA A 69 14.33 5.69 0.14
N ASN A 70 15.50 5.40 0.73
CA ASN A 70 16.78 5.71 0.10
C ASN A 70 16.99 4.97 -1.23
N ILE A 71 16.50 3.73 -1.33
CA ILE A 71 16.55 2.93 -2.56
C ILE A 71 15.48 3.41 -3.54
N LEU A 72 14.23 3.51 -3.06
CA LEU A 72 13.06 3.83 -3.88
C LEU A 72 13.10 5.25 -4.46
N LEU A 73 13.67 6.22 -3.73
CA LEU A 73 13.82 7.62 -4.16
C LEU A 73 15.18 7.90 -4.81
N GLY A 74 16.08 6.92 -4.89
CA GLY A 74 17.43 7.08 -5.43
C GLY A 74 18.29 8.10 -4.66
N GLN A 75 18.05 8.26 -3.35
CA GLN A 75 18.83 9.18 -2.51
C GLN A 75 20.10 8.48 -2.00
N GLU A 76 21.26 9.14 -2.12
CA GLU A 76 22.51 8.66 -1.51
C GLU A 76 22.39 8.75 0.02
N VAL A 77 22.58 7.62 0.71
CA VAL A 77 22.76 7.60 2.17
C VAL A 77 24.09 8.32 2.45
N LYS A 78 24.03 9.48 3.11
CA LYS A 78 25.20 10.26 3.51
C LYS A 78 25.95 9.62 4.68
#